data_AF-A0A2H5ZKE8-F1
#
_entry.id   AF-A0A2H5ZKE8-F1
#
_cell.length_a   1.000
_cell.length_b   1.000
_cell.length_c   1.000
_cell.angle_alpha   90.00
_cell.angle_beta   90.00
_cell.angle_gamma   90.00
#
_symmetry.space_group_name_H-M   'P 1'
#
loop_
_entity.id
_entity.type
_entity.pdbx_description
1 polymer ?
#
loop_
_entity_poly.entity_id
_entity_poly.type
_entity_poly.pdbx_seq_one_letter_code
_entity_poly.pdbx_strand_id
1 'polypeptide(L)'
;MTDLERLLRLLGASRDAWLTARRLWAFWGPLGEASTWITPLVAVGSVLSLALLTGVAVTALATLLVALMLLYYLLSEVFGVSVELNLPN
;
A
#
# COMPACT_ATOMS: atom_id res chain seq x y z
N MET A 1 16.47 -12.08 41.41
CA MET A 1 16.24 -10.62 41.17
C MET A 1 16.18 -10.27 39.67
N THR A 2 16.76 -11.08 38.77
CA THR A 2 16.79 -10.88 37.31
C THR A 2 15.48 -11.18 36.57
N ASP A 3 14.63 -12.05 37.12
CA ASP A 3 13.40 -12.49 36.43
C ASP A 3 12.29 -11.42 36.46
N LEU A 4 12.22 -10.66 37.55
CA LEU A 4 11.20 -9.63 37.75
C LEU A 4 11.43 -8.43 36.81
N GLU A 5 12.69 -8.07 36.54
CA GLU A 5 13.03 -7.07 35.52
C GLU A 5 12.66 -7.54 34.12
N ARG A 6 12.82 -8.83 33.83
CA ARG A 6 12.44 -9.44 32.55
C ARG A 6 10.93 -9.37 32.35
N LEU A 7 10.16 -9.71 33.39
CA LEU A 7 8.71 -9.63 33.38
C LEU A 7 8.21 -8.18 33.24
N LEU A 8 8.82 -7.23 33.96
CA LEU A 8 8.47 -5.81 33.83
C LEU A 8 8.75 -5.27 32.43
N ARG A 9 9.87 -5.68 31.80
CA ARG A 9 10.18 -5.32 30.40
C ARG A 9 9.19 -5.93 29.42
N LEU A 10 8.83 -7.20 29.58
CA LEU A 10 7.83 -7.86 28.73
C LEU A 10 6.43 -7.24 28.90
N LEU A 11 6.07 -6.86 30.11
CA LEU A 11 4.79 -6.20 30.40
C LEU A 11 4.73 -4.78 29.82
N GLY A 12 5.84 -4.04 29.87
CA GLY A 12 5.95 -2.73 29.21
C GLY A 12 5.81 -2.85 27.69
N ALA A 13 6.56 -3.78 27.08
CA ALA A 13 6.53 -4.01 25.64
C ALA A 13 5.14 -4.46 25.14
N SER A 14 4.44 -5.32 25.88
CA SER A 14 3.09 -5.78 25.51
C SER A 14 2.04 -4.67 25.60
N ARG A 15 2.15 -3.79 26.60
CA ARG A 15 1.28 -2.62 26.76
C ARG A 15 1.47 -1.62 25.61
N ASP A 16 2.70 -1.38 25.18
CA ASP A 16 2.99 -0.48 24.06
C ASP A 16 2.51 -1.06 22.72
N ALA A 17 2.68 -2.37 22.52
CA ALA A 17 2.13 -3.08 21.37
C ALA A 17 0.60 -3.00 21.32
N TRP A 18 -0.06 -3.14 22.48
CA TRP A 18 -1.51 -3.03 22.59
C TRP A 18 -2.03 -1.62 22.25
N LEU A 19 -1.35 -0.57 22.71
CA LEU A 19 -1.71 0.81 22.38
C LEU A 19 -1.52 1.12 20.89
N THR A 20 -0.46 0.58 20.29
CA THR A 20 -0.18 0.73 18.86
C THR A 20 -1.25 0.02 18.02
N ALA A 21 -1.61 -1.20 18.39
CA ALA A 21 -2.71 -1.94 17.76
C ALA A 21 -4.03 -1.16 17.87
N ARG A 22 -4.35 -0.63 19.05
CA ARG A 22 -5.57 0.18 19.26
C ARG A 22 -5.60 1.45 18.42
N ARG A 23 -4.46 2.12 18.21
CA ARG A 23 -4.37 3.31 17.36
C ARG A 23 -4.55 2.97 15.88
N LEU A 24 -3.93 1.90 15.41
CA LEU A 24 -4.13 1.39 14.04
C LEU A 24 -5.58 0.99 13.81
N TRP A 25 -6.19 0.34 14.80
CA TRP A 25 -7.59 -0.05 14.75
C TRP A 25 -8.55 1.13 14.86
N ALA A 26 -8.19 2.22 15.55
CA ALA A 26 -8.98 3.45 15.56
C ALA A 26 -8.84 4.24 14.25
N PHE A 27 -7.69 4.16 13.58
CA PHE A 27 -7.46 4.77 12.28
C PHE A 27 -8.21 4.03 11.16
N TRP A 28 -8.24 2.70 11.21
CA TRP A 28 -8.94 1.83 10.24
C TRP A 28 -10.35 1.41 10.66
N GLY A 29 -10.75 1.75 11.89
CA GLY A 29 -12.03 1.34 12.46
C GLY A 29 -13.21 2.04 11.78
N PRO A 30 -14.42 1.49 11.92
CA PRO A 30 -15.62 2.18 11.45
C PRO A 30 -15.64 3.57 12.10
N LEU A 31 -15.89 4.61 11.30
CA LEU A 31 -16.09 6.00 11.73
C LEU A 31 -17.39 6.15 12.56
N GLY A 32 -17.75 5.13 13.34
CA GLY A 32 -19.09 4.77 13.81
C GLY A 32 -19.73 5.73 14.78
N GLU A 33 -19.10 6.86 15.10
CA GLU A 33 -19.67 7.95 15.88
C GLU A 33 -19.42 9.33 15.22
N ALA A 34 -19.11 9.36 13.92
CA ALA A 34 -19.10 10.63 13.19
C ALA A 34 -20.53 11.16 13.12
N SER A 35 -20.70 12.46 13.45
CA SER A 35 -21.96 13.20 13.30
C SER A 35 -22.64 12.80 11.99
N THR A 36 -23.95 12.50 12.04
CA THR A 36 -24.78 12.05 10.91
C THR A 36 -24.62 12.89 9.64
N TRP A 37 -24.17 14.13 9.78
CA TRP A 37 -23.91 15.08 8.69
C TRP A 37 -22.56 14.91 7.99
N ILE A 38 -21.53 14.40 8.69
CA ILE A 38 -20.16 14.26 8.17
C ILE A 38 -19.99 12.91 7.47
N THR A 39 -20.72 11.88 7.92
CA THR A 39 -20.71 10.53 7.34
C THR A 39 -20.91 10.49 5.82
N PRO A 40 -21.91 11.16 5.21
CA PRO A 40 -22.08 11.14 3.76
C PRO A 40 -20.92 11.83 3.02
N LEU A 41 -20.37 12.92 3.58
CA LEU A 41 -19.25 13.64 2.97
C LEU A 41 -17.98 12.78 2.93
N VAL A 42 -17.70 12.07 4.03
CA VAL A 42 -16.56 11.15 4.10
C VAL A 42 -16.75 9.95 3.18
N ALA A 43 -17.99 9.43 3.05
CA ALA A 43 -18.29 8.36 2.11
C ALA A 43 -18.07 8.79 0.65
N VAL A 44 -18.51 9.98 0.26
CA VAL A 44 -18.26 10.50 -1.10
C VAL A 44 -16.76 10.75 -1.31
N GLY A 45 -16.10 11.36 -0.33
CA GLY A 45 -14.65 11.63 -0.40
C GLY A 45 -13.82 10.35 -0.53
N SER A 46 -14.19 9.28 0.18
CA SER A 46 -13.47 8.01 0.10
C SER A 46 -13.67 7.33 -1.26
N VAL A 47 -14.90 7.30 -1.78
CA VAL A 47 -15.20 6.75 -3.11
C VAL A 47 -14.45 7.52 -4.20
N LEU A 48 -14.44 8.86 -4.12
CA LEU A 48 -13.78 9.70 -5.11
C LEU A 48 -12.25 9.54 -5.05
N SER A 49 -11.68 9.47 -3.85
CA SER A 49 -10.24 9.20 -3.66
C SER A 49 -9.85 7.83 -4.23
N LEU A 50 -10.65 6.79 -3.95
CA LEU A 50 -10.47 5.46 -4.53
C LEU A 50 -10.54 5.49 -6.06
N ALA A 51 -11.54 6.16 -6.63
CA ALA A 51 -11.67 6.28 -8.08
C ALA A 51 -10.43 6.96 -8.70
N LEU A 52 -9.97 8.07 -8.12
CA LEU A 52 -8.77 8.74 -8.59
C LEU A 52 -7.52 7.86 -8.49
N LEU A 53 -7.35 7.17 -7.35
CA LEU A 53 -6.20 6.29 -7.14
C LEU A 53 -6.21 5.11 -8.12
N THR A 54 -7.38 4.53 -8.41
CA THR A 54 -7.50 3.48 -9.44
C THR A 54 -7.13 4.00 -10.82
N GLY A 55 -7.57 5.21 -11.19
CA GLY A 55 -7.17 5.86 -12.43
C GLY A 55 -5.65 6.02 -12.53
N VAL A 56 -5.04 6.57 -11.48
CA VAL A 56 -3.57 6.72 -11.39
C VAL A 56 -2.87 5.37 -11.53
N ALA A 57 -3.33 4.33 -10.82
CA ALA A 57 -2.74 3.00 -10.89
C ALA A 57 -2.80 2.41 -12.31
N VAL A 58 -3.94 2.53 -12.99
CA VAL A 58 -4.11 2.05 -14.37
C VAL A 58 -3.20 2.82 -15.33
N THR A 59 -3.13 4.14 -15.20
CA THR A 59 -2.22 4.94 -16.04
C THR A 59 -0.75 4.61 -15.79
N ALA A 60 -0.35 4.40 -14.53
CA ALA A 60 1.00 4.00 -14.18
C ALA A 60 1.37 2.65 -14.84
N LEU A 61 0.47 1.67 -14.77
CA LEU A 61 0.65 0.39 -15.45
C LEU A 61 0.78 0.56 -16.97
N ALA A 62 -0.09 1.36 -17.59
CA ALA A 62 -0.01 1.64 -19.02
C ALA A 62 1.33 2.31 -19.39
N THR A 63 1.77 3.32 -18.62
CA THR A 63 3.06 3.98 -18.85
C THR A 63 4.24 3.04 -18.67
N LEU A 64 4.18 2.10 -17.72
CA LEU A 64 5.20 1.08 -17.53
C LEU A 64 5.29 0.15 -18.76
N LEU A 65 4.16 -0.31 -19.28
CA LEU A 65 4.13 -1.14 -20.48
C LEU A 65 4.68 -0.39 -21.70
N VAL A 66 4.30 0.87 -21.88
CA VAL A 66 4.83 1.72 -22.95
C VAL A 66 6.34 1.90 -22.78
N ALA A 67 6.82 2.17 -21.57
CA ALA A 67 8.24 2.29 -21.30
C ALA A 67 9.00 0.99 -21.62
N LEU A 68 8.45 -0.17 -21.28
CA LEU A 68 9.03 -1.47 -21.65
C LEU A 68 9.07 -1.68 -23.17
N MET A 69 8.00 -1.33 -23.89
CA MET A 69 8.00 -1.39 -25.36
C MET A 69 9.06 -0.47 -25.96
N LEU A 70 9.16 0.75 -25.45
CA LEU A 70 10.10 1.75 -25.95
C LEU A 70 11.54 1.33 -25.67
N LEU A 71 11.79 0.74 -24.49
CA LEU A 71 13.07 0.12 -24.14
C LEU A 71 13.40 -1.04 -25.09
N TYR A 72 12.45 -1.95 -25.33
CA TYR A 72 12.65 -3.06 -26.27
C TYR A 72 13.02 -2.54 -27.67
N TYR A 73 12.27 -1.56 -28.18
CA TYR A 73 12.54 -0.96 -29.48
C TYR A 73 13.92 -0.32 -29.53
N LEU A 74 14.32 0.40 -28.48
CA LEU A 74 15.64 1.00 -28.39
C LEU A 74 16.74 -0.07 -28.42
N LEU A 75 16.59 -1.15 -27.65
CA LEU A 75 17.55 -2.25 -27.63
C LEU A 75 17.64 -2.97 -28.98
N SER A 76 16.50 -3.24 -29.62
CA SER A 76 16.46 -4.00 -30.87
C SER A 76 16.97 -3.18 -32.06
N GLU A 77 16.52 -1.93 -32.21
CA GLU A 77 16.80 -1.13 -33.41
C GLU A 77 18.09 -0.32 -33.29
N VAL A 78 18.38 0.23 -32.10
CA VAL A 78 19.57 1.08 -31.92
C VAL A 78 20.78 0.25 -31.57
N PHE A 79 20.61 -0.76 -30.71
CA PHE A 79 21.73 -1.59 -30.24
C PHE A 79 21.82 -2.95 -30.95
N GLY A 80 20.83 -3.33 -31.76
CA GLY A 80 20.84 -4.62 -32.47
C GLY A 80 20.74 -5.82 -31.53
N VAL A 81 20.34 -5.62 -30.26
CA VAL A 81 20.29 -6.68 -29.24
C VAL A 81 18.92 -7.33 -29.27
N SER A 82 18.87 -8.62 -29.61
CA SER A 82 17.64 -9.43 -29.54
C SER A 82 17.48 -10.06 -28.16
N VAL A 83 16.38 -9.75 -27.47
CA VAL A 83 16.03 -10.38 -26.20
C VAL A 83 15.21 -11.64 -26.48
N GLU A 84 15.81 -12.81 -26.32
CA GLU A 84 15.12 -14.09 -26.43
C GLU A 84 14.57 -14.53 -25.05
N LEU A 85 13.28 -14.81 -24.98
CA LEU A 85 12.64 -15.35 -23.77
C LEU A 85 12.80 -16.87 -23.79
N ASN A 86 13.69 -17.39 -22.94
CA ASN A 86 13.84 -18.83 -22.77
C ASN A 86 12.73 -19.37 -21.84
N LEU A 87 11.68 -19.94 -22.43
CA LEU A 87 10.60 -20.62 -21.70
C LEU A 87 10.93 -22.12 -21.61
N PRO A 88 11.24 -22.66 -20.42
CA PRO A 88 11.38 -24.10 -20.24
C PRO A 88 10.00 -24.77 -20.38
N ASN A 89 9.92 -25.81 -21.23
CA ASN A 89 8.77 -26.69 -21.37
C ASN A 89 8.50 -27.50 -20.09
#